data_AF-A0A918M1X5-F1
#
_entry.id   AF-A0A918M1X5-F1
#
_cell.length_a   1.000
_cell.length_b   1.000
_cell.length_c   1.000
_cell.angle_alpha   90.00
_cell.angle_beta   90.00
_cell.angle_gamma   90.00
#
_symmetry.space_group_name_H-M   'P 1'
#
loop_
_entity.id
_entity.type
_entity.pdbx_description
1 polymer ?
#
loop_
_entity_poly.entity_id
_entity_poly.type
_entity_poly.pdbx_seq_one_letter_code
_entity_poly.pdbx_strand_id
1 'polypeptide(L)' 'MPALNVEFTEAEMERLRARATLAGRSLKQHAHDVIVEEADRIAFVDGAVAEAARVLPGVEARFPAGLR' A
#
# COMPACT_ATOMS: atom_id res chain seq x y z
N MET A 1 -10.04 -3.25 21.64
CA MET A 1 -9.32 -2.56 20.56
C MET A 1 -9.81 -1.13 20.48
N PRO A 2 -8.94 -0.14 20.22
CA PRO A 2 -9.36 1.20 19.87
C PRO A 2 -10.28 1.14 18.64
N ALA A 3 -11.30 2.01 18.60
CA ALA A 3 -12.22 2.12 17.49
C ALA A 3 -11.87 3.34 16.65
N LEU A 4 -11.83 3.17 15.32
CA LEU A 4 -11.71 4.26 14.36
C LEU A 4 -13.07 4.45 13.70
N ASN A 5 -13.64 5.65 13.82
CA ASN A 5 -14.87 6.01 13.13
C ASN A 5 -14.51 6.70 11.81
N VAL A 6 -14.94 6.10 10.71
CA VAL A 6 -14.75 6.63 9.35
C VAL A 6 -16.13 6.73 8.70
N GLU A 7 -16.48 7.94 8.27
CA GLU A 7 -17.72 8.20 7.54
C GLU A 7 -17.51 7.85 6.07
N PHE A 8 -18.52 7.23 5.47
CA PHE A 8 -18.53 6.89 4.05
C PHE A 8 -19.78 7.47 3.39
N THR A 9 -19.61 7.96 2.18
CA THR A 9 -20.76 8.24 1.30
C THR A 9 -21.41 6.92 0.86
N GLU A 10 -22.67 6.96 0.43
CA GLU A 10 -23.35 5.75 -0.04
C GLU A 10 -22.63 5.11 -1.24
N ALA A 11 -22.10 5.93 -2.15
CA ALA A 11 -21.34 5.45 -3.30
C ALA A 11 -20.03 4.74 -2.90
N GLU A 12 -19.37 5.19 -1.83
CA GLU A 12 -18.19 4.51 -1.28
C GLU A 12 -18.56 3.19 -0.61
N MET A 13 -19.67 3.17 0.14
CA MET A 13 -20.19 1.96 0.75
C MET A 13 -20.59 0.90 -0.27
N GLU A 14 -21.23 1.30 -1.37
CA GLU A 14 -21.57 0.39 -2.47
C GLU A 14 -20.32 -0.24 -3.09
N ARG A 15 -19.28 0.58 -3.36
CA ARG A 15 -18.00 0.08 -3.88
C ARG A 15 -17.32 -0.88 -2.90
N LEU A 16 -17.30 -0.55 -1.61
CA LEU A 16 -16.71 -1.41 -0.58
C LEU A 16 -17.45 -2.74 -0.44
N ARG A 17 -18.78 -2.72 -0.47
CA ARG A 17 -19.61 -3.94 -0.44
C ARG A 17 -19.36 -4.81 -1.67
N ALA A 18 -19.33 -4.21 -2.86
CA ALA A 18 -19.05 -4.94 -4.10
C ALA A 18 -17.68 -5.64 -4.04
N ARG A 19 -16.63 -4.94 -3.58
CA ARG A 19 -15.29 -5.51 -3.43
C ARG A 19 -15.22 -6.59 -2.35
N ALA A 20 -15.88 -6.38 -1.21
CA ALA A 20 -15.94 -7.38 -0.13
C ALA A 20 -16.59 -8.69 -0.62
N THR A 21 -17.68 -8.58 -1.39
CA THR A 21 -18.35 -9.73 -2.02
C THR A 21 -17.44 -10.45 -3.00
N LEU A 22 -16.73 -9.73 -3.87
CA LEU A 22 -15.77 -10.33 -4.81
C LEU A 22 -14.61 -11.03 -4.07
N ALA A 23 -14.18 -10.49 -2.93
CA ALA A 23 -13.14 -11.09 -2.09
C ALA A 23 -13.66 -12.24 -1.22
N GLY A 24 -14.98 -12.50 -1.18
CA GLY A 24 -15.58 -13.50 -0.29
C GLY A 24 -15.43 -13.20 1.20
N ARG A 25 -15.28 -11.91 1.57
CA ARG A 25 -15.01 -11.46 2.95
C ARG A 25 -16.18 -10.61 3.46
N SER A 26 -16.30 -10.50 4.79
CA SER A 26 -17.23 -9.55 5.39
C SER A 26 -16.77 -8.11 5.10
N LEU A 27 -17.72 -7.16 5.01
CA LEU A 27 -17.41 -5.75 4.75
C LEU A 27 -16.42 -5.18 5.77
N LYS A 28 -16.60 -5.52 7.06
CA LYS A 28 -15.71 -5.09 8.14
C LYS A 28 -14.30 -5.66 7.97
N GLN A 29 -14.20 -6.95 7.67
CA GLN A 29 -12.90 -7.59 7.46
C GLN A 29 -12.20 -7.00 6.24
N HIS A 30 -12.92 -6.82 5.14
CA HIS A 30 -12.37 -6.22 3.93
C HIS A 30 -11.87 -4.78 4.17
N ALA A 31 -12.65 -3.95 4.85
CA ALA A 31 -12.25 -2.59 5.17
C ALA A 31 -11.01 -2.54 6.09
N HIS A 32 -10.95 -3.44 7.08
CA HIS A 32 -9.77 -3.58 7.95
C HIS A 32 -8.53 -3.99 7.14
N ASP A 33 -8.64 -5.03 6.32
CA ASP A 33 -7.52 -5.58 5.57
C ASP A 33 -6.96 -4.54 4.59
N VAL A 34 -7.83 -3.81 3.88
CA VAL A 34 -7.39 -2.76 2.95
C VAL A 34 -6.58 -1.67 3.66
N ILE A 35 -6.99 -1.27 4.86
CA ILE A 35 -6.26 -0.24 5.63
C ILE A 35 -4.89 -0.76 6.06
N VAL A 36 -4.81 -2.01 6.53
CA VAL A 36 -3.56 -2.63 6.95
C VAL A 36 -2.62 -2.86 5.76
N GLU A 37 -3.13 -3.44 4.67
CA GLU A 37 -2.38 -3.70 3.44
C GLU A 37 -1.82 -2.40 2.84
N GLU A 38 -2.59 -1.30 2.89
CA GLU A 38 -2.11 0.00 2.41
C GLU A 38 -1.01 0.58 3.31
N ALA A 39 -1.13 0.45 4.63
CA ALA A 39 -0.07 0.86 5.55
C ALA A 39 1.22 0.07 5.32
N ASP A 40 1.11 -1.25 5.13
CA ASP A 40 2.25 -2.12 4.82
C ASP A 40 2.87 -1.76 3.47
N ARG A 41 2.05 -1.45 2.46
CA ARG A 41 2.53 -1.01 1.14
C ARG A 41 3.33 0.29 1.24
N ILE A 42 2.86 1.27 2.00
CA ILE A 42 3.56 2.54 2.22
C ILE A 42 4.92 2.27 2.87
N ALA A 43 4.94 1.49 3.97
CA ALA A 43 6.17 1.13 4.66
C ALA A 43 7.17 0.40 3.74
N PHE A 44 6.69 -0.50 2.88
CA PHE A 44 7.50 -1.17 1.89
C PHE A 44 8.11 -0.19 0.88
N VAL A 45 7.30 0.71 0.31
CA VAL A 45 7.78 1.71 -0.66
C VAL A 45 8.82 2.63 -0.04
N ASP A 46 8.58 3.11 1.18
CA ASP A 46 9.52 3.97 1.90
C ASP A 46 10.86 3.25 2.12
N GLY A 47 10.81 1.99 2.54
CA GLY A 47 12.00 1.14 2.68
C GLY A 47 12.73 0.94 1.35
N ALA A 48 12.01 0.69 0.26
CA ALA A 48 12.58 0.51 -1.07
C ALA A 48 13.26 1.78 -1.59
N VAL A 49 12.65 2.96 -1.36
CA VAL A 49 13.24 4.26 -1.72
C VAL A 49 14.51 4.52 -0.92
N ALA A 50 14.50 4.26 0.38
CA ALA A 50 15.68 4.41 1.24
C ALA A 50 16.82 3.48 0.80
N GLU A 51 16.51 2.23 0.48
CA GLU A 51 17.49 1.26 0.01
C GLU A 51 18.05 1.64 -1.36
N ALA A 52 17.21 2.10 -2.29
CA ALA A 52 17.64 2.61 -3.58
C ALA A 52 18.61 3.79 -3.40
N ALA A 53 18.28 4.75 -2.53
CA ALA A 53 19.15 5.89 -2.23
C ALA A 53 20.52 5.47 -1.65
N ARG A 54 20.56 4.38 -0.87
CA ARG A 54 21.79 3.82 -0.30
C ARG A 54 22.68 3.15 -1.35
N VAL A 55 22.09 2.38 -2.26
CA VAL A 55 22.82 1.53 -3.20
C VAL A 55 23.16 2.24 -4.52
N LEU A 56 22.29 3.13 -5.00
CA LEU A 56 22.41 3.77 -6.31
C LEU A 56 23.76 4.50 -6.52
N PRO A 57 24.33 5.24 -5.55
CA PRO A 57 25.62 5.90 -5.74
C PRO A 57 26.76 4.91 -6.04
N GLY A 58 26.76 3.74 -5.40
CA GLY A 58 27.75 2.69 -5.65
C GLY A 58 27.58 2.05 -7.03
N VAL A 59 26.34 1.86 -7.47
CA VAL A 59 26.04 1.37 -8.81
C VAL A 59 26.46 2.38 -9.87
N GLU A 60 26.18 3.66 -9.67
CA GLU A 60 26.59 4.75 -10.57
C GLU A 60 28.11 4.88 -10.67
N ALA A 61 28.83 4.76 -9.57
CA ALA A 61 30.28 4.76 -9.57
C ALA A 61 30.88 3.56 -10.33
N ARG A 62 30.24 2.38 -10.25
CA ARG A 62 30.72 1.15 -10.89
C ARG A 62 30.31 1.04 -12.37
N PHE A 63 29.17 1.61 -12.72
CA PHE A 63 28.53 1.57 -14.04
C PHE A 63 28.06 2.99 -14.44
N PRO A 64 28.99 3.86 -14.87
CA PRO A 64 28.67 5.21 -15.31
C PRO A 64 27.82 5.19 -16.60
N ALA A 65 27.10 6.29 -16.84
CA ALA A 65 26.18 6.42 -17.98
C ALA A 65 26.90 6.16 -19.32
N GLY A 66 26.32 5.28 -20.15
CA GLY A 66 26.90 4.83 -21.43
C GLY A 66 27.44 3.39 -21.43
N LEU A 67 27.45 2.71 -20.27
CA LEU A 67 27.77 1.27 -20.13
C LEU A 67 26.59 0.45 -19.59
N ARG A 68 25.38 1.03 -19.59
CA ARG A 68 24.13 0.40 -19.16
C ARG A 68 23.28 0.03 -20.37
#